data_AF-A0A484MAP8-F1
#
_entry.id   AF-A0A484MAP8-F1
#
_cell.length_a   1.000
_cell.length_b   1.000
_cell.length_c   1.000
_cell.angle_alpha   90.00
_cell.angle_beta   90.00
_cell.angle_gamma   90.00
#
_symmetry.space_group_name_H-M   'P 1'
#
loop_
_entity.id
_entity.type
_entity.pdbx_description
1 polymer ?
#
loop_
_entity_poly.entity_id
_entity_poly.type
_entity_poly.pdbx_seq_one_letter_code
_entity_poly.pdbx_strand_id
1 'polypeptide(L)'
;MAALKLLQRVKELDYLVLECLAERTLAEHYRSMTSGGKGYDPRISEWMQLLLPLAVERGVCIITNMGAKNPCGARNEVLRIASRLGISITVGLAYQHKVLKSDLKDVLRDDDADVSVYLGAAPIVECLERYRPNIVITSRVADASLFLGPMVYELGWNWDETKLLAQGSLAGHLLECGCQLTGGYYMHPGDKYRDMSFQDLLDLSLPFVEIKYDGSVCVAKDDSSGGLLNSSTCAEQLLYEVGDPGKYITPDVIVDFQDVVFQPMSKNKVLCTGAKPHVEVIPDMLLLLASKDHGWKGWGEISYGGYECVKRAEAAEFLVRREDVQWGISAMGVITSSAQTASLHKTVGASISPSISKDEETIKEPQLYSSPAPSGTKVPLYNIAHSRAGDKGNDLNFSIIPHFPPDIERIKTFITPDWVKQALSPLLNHTSFPSPTDIEQRNKWIAENVKVEIYEVRGIRSLNVVVRDILDGGVNCSRRIDRHGKTISDLILSQHVLLPP
;
A
#
# COMPACT_ATOMS: atom_id res chain seq x y z
N MET A 1 8.68 3.27 14.26
CA MET A 1 8.00 3.15 15.58
C MET A 1 6.55 2.66 15.52
N ALA A 2 5.78 2.89 14.44
CA ALA A 2 4.36 2.52 14.38
C ALA A 2 4.08 1.03 14.69
N ALA A 3 4.89 0.09 14.15
CA ALA A 3 4.74 -1.35 14.45
C ALA A 3 4.95 -1.68 15.93
N LEU A 4 5.92 -1.03 16.60
CA LEU A 4 6.11 -1.21 18.05
C LEU A 4 4.91 -0.66 18.82
N LYS A 5 4.38 0.50 18.44
CA LYS A 5 3.18 1.07 19.08
C LYS A 5 1.98 0.14 18.93
N LEU A 6 1.75 -0.43 17.74
CA LEU A 6 0.70 -1.43 17.52
C LEU A 6 0.88 -2.63 18.46
N LEU A 7 2.10 -3.19 18.50
CA LEU A 7 2.48 -4.28 19.39
C LEU A 7 2.45 -3.92 20.88
N GLN A 8 2.42 -2.65 21.27
CA GLN A 8 2.29 -2.24 22.67
C GLN A 8 0.82 -2.04 23.08
N ARG A 9 0.02 -1.48 22.17
CA ARG A 9 -1.31 -0.98 22.46
C ARG A 9 -2.41 -2.01 22.21
N VAL A 10 -2.31 -2.80 21.14
CA VAL A 10 -3.27 -3.86 20.82
C VAL A 10 -2.91 -5.12 21.62
N LYS A 11 -3.66 -5.44 22.67
CA LYS A 11 -3.32 -6.50 23.65
C LYS A 11 -3.60 -7.93 23.17
N GLU A 12 -4.52 -8.09 22.24
CA GLU A 12 -4.92 -9.38 21.65
C GLU A 12 -4.43 -9.43 20.20
N LEU A 13 -3.11 -9.41 20.01
CA LEU A 13 -2.49 -9.47 18.69
C LEU A 13 -1.77 -10.82 18.58
N ASP A 14 -2.20 -11.68 17.66
CA ASP A 14 -1.59 -12.99 17.45
C ASP A 14 -0.41 -12.93 16.48
N TYR A 15 -0.53 -12.08 15.45
CA TYR A 15 0.46 -11.92 14.39
C TYR A 15 0.81 -10.45 14.13
N LEU A 16 2.10 -10.19 13.87
CA LEU A 16 2.58 -8.91 13.37
C LEU A 16 3.25 -9.11 12.01
N VAL A 17 2.62 -8.61 10.96
CA VAL A 17 3.15 -8.69 9.60
C VAL A 17 3.95 -7.43 9.27
N LEU A 18 5.18 -7.62 8.80
CA LEU A 18 6.06 -6.56 8.27
C LEU A 18 6.25 -6.78 6.77
N GLU A 19 5.30 -6.26 5.99
CA GLU A 19 5.42 -6.12 4.53
C GLU A 19 6.38 -4.95 4.26
N CYS A 20 7.52 -5.24 3.63
CA CYS A 20 8.63 -4.30 3.46
C CYS A 20 9.29 -4.37 2.07
N LEU A 21 8.70 -5.08 1.10
CA LEU A 21 9.24 -5.20 -0.24
C LEU A 21 8.29 -4.64 -1.30
N ALA A 22 8.82 -3.75 -2.11
CA ALA A 22 8.21 -3.35 -3.39
C ALA A 22 9.08 -3.88 -4.54
N GLU A 23 8.57 -3.81 -5.77
CA GLU A 23 9.29 -4.19 -6.99
C GLU A 23 10.69 -3.54 -7.04
N ARG A 24 10.78 -2.26 -6.65
CA ARG A 24 12.04 -1.49 -6.62
C ARG A 24 13.03 -2.03 -5.59
N THR A 25 12.60 -2.27 -4.35
CA THR A 25 13.51 -2.71 -3.29
C THR A 25 14.06 -4.10 -3.59
N LEU A 26 13.29 -4.95 -4.27
CA LEU A 26 13.75 -6.25 -4.70
C LEU A 26 14.91 -6.17 -5.71
N ALA A 27 14.83 -5.24 -6.67
CA ALA A 27 15.92 -4.96 -7.61
C ALA A 27 17.16 -4.38 -6.91
N GLU A 28 16.97 -3.50 -5.92
CA GLU A 28 18.05 -2.97 -5.08
C GLU A 28 18.76 -4.08 -4.29
N HIS A 29 18.01 -5.01 -3.71
CA HIS A 29 18.58 -6.14 -2.96
C HIS A 29 19.30 -7.14 -3.86
N TYR A 30 18.79 -7.41 -5.06
CA TYR A 30 19.51 -8.19 -6.07
C TYR A 30 20.86 -7.56 -6.40
N ARG A 31 20.85 -6.26 -6.72
CA ARG A 31 22.08 -5.53 -7.01
C ARG A 31 23.07 -5.57 -5.84
N SER A 32 22.58 -5.33 -4.62
CA SER A 32 23.39 -5.44 -3.41
C SER A 32 24.05 -6.81 -3.31
N MET A 33 23.30 -7.89 -3.50
CA MET A 33 23.82 -9.27 -3.45
C MET A 33 24.90 -9.53 -4.51
N THR A 34 24.65 -9.15 -5.77
CA THR A 34 25.63 -9.36 -6.86
C THR A 34 26.93 -8.58 -6.66
N SER A 35 26.89 -7.47 -5.91
CA SER A 35 28.07 -6.68 -5.52
C SER A 35 28.67 -7.11 -4.17
N GLY A 36 28.33 -8.30 -3.66
CA GLY A 36 28.86 -8.84 -2.39
C GLY A 36 28.20 -8.33 -1.12
N GLY A 37 27.06 -7.63 -1.24
CA GLY A 37 26.23 -7.16 -0.13
C GLY A 37 25.29 -8.25 0.43
N LYS A 38 24.35 -7.82 1.29
CA LYS A 38 23.53 -8.72 2.13
C LYS A 38 22.48 -9.53 1.35
N GLY A 39 21.86 -8.93 0.34
CA GLY A 39 20.77 -9.53 -0.45
C GLY A 39 19.41 -9.65 0.26
N TYR A 40 19.34 -9.37 1.56
CA TYR A 40 18.11 -9.22 2.34
C TYR A 40 17.95 -7.76 2.79
N ASP A 41 16.76 -7.39 3.29
CA ASP A 41 16.51 -6.03 3.78
C ASP A 41 17.31 -5.76 5.08
N PRO A 42 18.25 -4.80 5.08
CA PRO A 42 19.10 -4.54 6.25
C PRO A 42 18.31 -4.03 7.47
N ARG A 43 17.11 -3.45 7.27
CA ARG A 43 16.24 -2.95 8.34
C ARG A 43 15.70 -4.07 9.22
N ILE A 44 15.79 -5.33 8.79
CA ILE A 44 15.43 -6.48 9.63
C ILE A 44 16.17 -6.44 10.97
N SER A 45 17.41 -5.92 10.99
CA SER A 45 18.17 -5.84 12.23
C SER A 45 17.56 -4.87 13.23
N GLU A 46 17.17 -3.69 12.77
CA GLU A 46 16.59 -2.62 13.60
C GLU A 46 15.21 -3.03 14.11
N TRP A 47 14.38 -3.59 13.21
CA TRP A 47 13.05 -4.08 13.58
C TRP A 47 13.12 -5.22 14.58
N MET A 48 13.98 -6.22 14.36
CA MET A 48 14.09 -7.33 15.30
C MET A 48 14.65 -6.88 16.65
N GLN A 49 15.60 -5.94 16.67
CA GLN A 49 16.08 -5.38 17.94
C GLN A 49 14.97 -4.67 18.72
N LEU A 50 14.03 -4.03 18.01
CA LEU A 50 12.93 -3.28 18.60
C LEU A 50 11.75 -4.17 19.03
N LEU A 51 11.38 -5.16 18.20
CA LEU A 51 10.12 -5.89 18.31
C LEU A 51 10.26 -7.24 19.02
N LEU A 52 11.39 -7.95 18.85
CA LEU A 52 11.57 -9.30 19.38
C LEU A 52 11.28 -9.45 20.88
N PRO A 53 11.78 -8.55 21.77
CA PRO A 53 11.56 -8.72 23.20
C PRO A 53 10.08 -8.80 23.55
N LEU A 54 9.29 -7.86 23.05
CA LEU A 54 7.86 -7.77 23.35
C LEU A 54 7.05 -8.81 22.58
N ALA A 55 7.43 -9.13 21.33
CA ALA A 55 6.74 -10.13 20.54
C ALA A 55 6.84 -11.52 21.18
N VAL A 56 8.04 -11.90 21.64
CA VAL A 56 8.24 -13.20 22.32
C VAL A 56 7.56 -13.24 23.68
N GLU A 57 7.67 -12.17 24.48
CA GLU A 57 6.96 -12.06 25.77
C GLU A 57 5.45 -12.27 25.61
N ARG A 58 4.87 -11.70 24.55
CA ARG A 58 3.44 -11.75 24.28
C ARG A 58 2.98 -12.94 23.42
N GLY A 59 3.92 -13.78 22.96
CA GLY A 59 3.60 -14.88 22.05
C GLY A 59 3.15 -14.46 20.65
N VAL A 60 3.46 -13.23 20.21
CA VAL A 60 3.10 -12.73 18.87
C VAL A 60 4.09 -13.26 17.84
N CYS A 61 3.60 -13.92 16.79
CA CYS A 61 4.42 -14.36 15.68
C CYS A 61 4.68 -13.21 14.70
N ILE A 62 5.95 -12.97 14.34
CA ILE A 62 6.30 -11.96 13.32
C ILE A 62 6.42 -12.63 11.95
N ILE A 63 5.75 -12.09 10.93
CA ILE A 63 5.88 -12.55 9.55
C ILE A 63 6.45 -11.41 8.71
N THR A 64 7.48 -11.66 7.88
CA THR A 64 8.07 -10.60 7.06
C THR A 64 8.65 -11.10 5.74
N ASN A 65 8.53 -10.30 4.69
CA ASN A 65 9.17 -10.54 3.40
C ASN A 65 10.59 -9.95 3.28
N MET A 66 11.16 -9.41 4.37
CA MET A 66 12.51 -8.86 4.41
C MET A 66 13.63 -9.84 4.02
N GLY A 67 13.36 -11.13 3.85
CA GLY A 67 14.32 -12.09 3.31
C GLY A 67 14.77 -11.78 1.89
N ALA A 68 13.91 -11.13 1.09
CA ALA A 68 14.19 -10.70 -0.29
C ALA A 68 14.90 -11.79 -1.12
N LYS A 69 16.17 -11.55 -1.52
CA LYS A 69 16.99 -12.48 -2.31
C LYS A 69 17.85 -13.41 -1.44
N ASN A 70 17.99 -13.15 -0.14
CA ASN A 70 18.77 -13.96 0.78
C ASN A 70 18.04 -14.24 2.11
N PRO A 71 16.95 -15.04 2.10
CA PRO A 71 16.22 -15.40 3.33
C PRO A 71 17.08 -16.09 4.38
N CYS A 72 18.06 -16.91 3.96
CA CYS A 72 19.00 -17.57 4.86
C CYS A 72 19.91 -16.57 5.60
N GLY A 73 20.38 -15.53 4.90
CA GLY A 73 21.15 -14.44 5.49
C GLY A 73 20.33 -13.64 6.50
N ALA A 74 19.08 -13.33 6.15
CA ALA A 74 18.13 -12.68 7.06
C ALA A 74 17.92 -13.51 8.34
N ARG A 75 17.67 -14.82 8.23
CA ARG A 75 17.55 -15.74 9.38
C ARG A 75 18.77 -15.67 10.30
N ASN A 76 19.97 -15.77 9.73
CA ASN A 76 21.20 -15.75 10.52
C ASN A 76 21.36 -14.43 11.28
N GLU A 77 20.98 -13.31 10.66
CA GLU A 77 20.99 -12.00 11.32
C GLU A 77 19.96 -11.91 12.46
N VAL A 78 18.75 -12.42 12.24
CA VAL A 78 17.72 -12.49 13.29
C VAL A 78 18.19 -13.34 14.47
N LEU A 79 18.77 -14.52 14.22
CA LEU A 79 19.32 -15.39 15.27
C LEU A 79 20.46 -14.70 16.04
N ARG A 80 21.33 -13.96 15.34
CA ARG A 80 22.41 -13.18 15.97
C ARG A 80 21.85 -12.10 16.91
N ILE A 81 20.78 -11.41 16.49
CA ILE A 81 20.13 -10.37 17.30
C ILE A 81 19.45 -10.98 18.52
N ALA A 82 18.72 -12.08 18.34
CA ALA A 82 18.07 -12.79 19.43
C ALA A 82 19.10 -13.27 20.47
N SER A 83 20.22 -13.84 20.03
CA SER A 83 21.33 -14.22 20.91
C SER A 83 21.89 -13.04 21.70
N ARG A 84 22.08 -11.88 21.06
CA ARG A 84 22.54 -10.64 21.73
C ARG A 84 21.53 -10.12 22.76
N LEU A 85 20.24 -10.31 22.51
CA LEU A 85 19.17 -9.95 23.43
C LEU A 85 18.95 -10.99 24.54
N GLY A 86 19.62 -12.14 24.47
CA GLY A 86 19.42 -13.24 25.42
C GLY A 86 18.08 -13.99 25.23
N ILE A 87 17.50 -13.92 24.03
CA ILE A 87 16.20 -14.51 23.71
C ILE A 87 16.42 -15.75 22.83
N SER A 88 15.81 -16.87 23.22
CA SER A 88 15.75 -18.08 22.37
C SER A 88 14.53 -18.00 21.47
N ILE A 89 14.72 -18.20 20.16
CA ILE A 89 13.65 -18.14 19.17
C ILE A 89 13.81 -19.24 18.11
N THR A 90 12.69 -19.58 17.47
CA THR A 90 12.65 -20.38 16.25
C THR A 90 12.32 -19.47 15.06
N VAL A 91 13.06 -19.62 13.96
CA VAL A 91 12.86 -18.86 12.72
C VAL A 91 12.53 -19.81 11.57
N GLY A 92 11.32 -19.70 11.02
CA GLY A 92 10.86 -20.40 9.83
C GLY A 92 11.20 -19.63 8.55
N LEU A 93 11.43 -20.36 7.46
CA LEU A 93 11.74 -19.78 6.15
C LEU A 93 10.75 -20.28 5.10
N ALA A 94 10.03 -19.35 4.47
CA ALA A 94 9.07 -19.62 3.41
C ALA A 94 9.50 -18.88 2.13
N TYR A 95 10.29 -19.53 1.26
CA TYR A 95 10.94 -18.85 0.15
C TYR A 95 10.97 -19.66 -1.13
N GLN A 96 11.11 -18.94 -2.24
CA GLN A 96 11.22 -19.50 -3.58
C GLN A 96 12.44 -20.44 -3.67
N HIS A 97 12.20 -21.68 -4.11
CA HIS A 97 13.28 -22.56 -4.53
C HIS A 97 13.85 -22.13 -5.89
N LYS A 98 15.07 -22.55 -6.21
CA LYS A 98 15.73 -22.17 -7.47
C LYS A 98 14.84 -22.52 -8.67
N VAL A 99 14.44 -21.50 -9.44
CA VAL A 99 13.68 -21.69 -10.68
C VAL A 99 14.64 -22.14 -11.78
N LEU A 100 14.31 -23.23 -12.48
CA LEU A 100 15.15 -23.73 -13.57
C LEU A 100 14.93 -22.86 -14.81
N LYS A 101 16.02 -22.48 -15.47
CA LYS A 101 15.98 -21.64 -16.69
C LYS A 101 15.18 -22.29 -17.83
N SER A 102 15.07 -23.62 -17.86
CA SER A 102 14.23 -24.36 -18.81
C SER A 102 12.77 -23.94 -18.76
N ASP A 103 12.29 -23.56 -17.59
CA ASP A 103 10.88 -23.33 -17.31
C ASP A 103 10.46 -21.91 -17.70
N LEU A 104 11.43 -21.05 -18.05
CA LEU A 104 11.24 -19.63 -18.35
C LEU A 104 11.67 -19.24 -19.77
N LYS A 105 12.08 -20.20 -20.62
CA LYS A 105 12.61 -19.93 -21.97
C LYS A 105 11.65 -19.14 -22.87
N ASP A 106 10.34 -19.32 -22.69
CA ASP A 106 9.32 -18.63 -23.47
C ASP A 106 8.94 -17.25 -22.88
N VAL A 107 9.39 -16.96 -21.65
CA VAL A 107 9.03 -15.75 -20.89
C VAL A 107 10.18 -14.74 -20.82
N LEU A 108 11.42 -15.22 -20.74
CA LEU A 108 12.62 -14.38 -20.66
C LEU A 108 13.34 -14.35 -22.00
N ARG A 109 13.57 -13.15 -22.54
CA ARG A 109 14.37 -12.92 -23.76
C ARG A 109 15.88 -12.91 -23.49
N ASP A 110 16.30 -12.95 -22.22
CA ASP A 110 17.67 -12.73 -21.78
C ASP A 110 18.05 -13.77 -20.73
N ASP A 111 19.16 -14.49 -20.96
CA ASP A 111 19.59 -15.64 -20.17
C ASP A 111 20.17 -15.28 -18.79
N ASP A 112 20.45 -13.99 -18.53
CA ASP A 112 21.14 -13.51 -17.32
C ASP A 112 20.22 -12.82 -16.29
N ALA A 113 18.90 -12.81 -16.49
CA ALA A 113 17.98 -12.14 -15.58
C ALA A 113 17.72 -12.94 -14.28
N ASP A 114 17.89 -12.29 -13.13
CA ASP A 114 17.46 -12.82 -11.84
C ASP A 114 15.96 -12.62 -11.63
N VAL A 115 15.31 -13.63 -11.07
CA VAL A 115 13.86 -13.79 -11.10
C VAL A 115 13.30 -13.94 -9.69
N SER A 116 12.23 -13.21 -9.41
CA SER A 116 11.38 -13.42 -8.24
C SER A 116 9.94 -13.64 -8.64
N VAL A 117 9.38 -14.75 -8.18
CA VAL A 117 7.97 -15.09 -8.34
C VAL A 117 7.21 -14.59 -7.11
N TYR A 118 6.03 -14.04 -7.33
CA TYR A 118 5.10 -13.67 -6.26
C TYR A 118 4.42 -14.95 -5.77
N LEU A 119 4.94 -15.53 -4.69
CA LEU A 119 4.37 -16.72 -4.07
C LEU A 119 3.07 -16.38 -3.33
N GLY A 120 2.24 -17.39 -3.12
CA GLY A 120 1.05 -17.31 -2.26
C GLY A 120 1.34 -17.60 -0.78
N ALA A 121 0.27 -17.79 -0.02
CA ALA A 121 0.25 -18.00 1.42
C ALA A 121 0.67 -19.43 1.84
N ALA A 122 0.56 -20.42 0.95
CA ALA A 122 0.78 -21.83 1.29
C ALA A 122 2.15 -22.14 1.94
N PRO A 123 3.29 -21.59 1.47
CA PRO A 123 4.57 -21.83 2.13
C PRO A 123 4.67 -21.25 3.55
N ILE A 124 3.91 -20.19 3.85
CA ILE A 124 3.82 -19.61 5.19
C ILE A 124 3.03 -20.55 6.11
N VAL A 125 1.89 -21.05 5.63
CA VAL A 125 1.07 -22.04 6.36
C VAL A 125 1.88 -23.29 6.69
N GLU A 126 2.62 -23.84 5.72
CA GLU A 126 3.49 -25.02 5.95
C GLU A 126 4.55 -24.76 7.04
N CYS A 127 5.12 -23.55 7.08
CA CYS A 127 6.06 -23.17 8.14
C CYS A 127 5.39 -23.11 9.52
N LEU A 128 4.20 -22.51 9.59
CA LEU A 128 3.43 -22.37 10.85
C LEU A 128 3.01 -23.75 11.38
N GLU A 129 2.46 -24.61 10.53
CA GLU A 129 2.02 -25.97 10.88
C GLU A 129 3.14 -26.84 11.44
N ARG A 130 4.31 -26.81 10.79
CA ARG A 130 5.42 -27.71 11.15
C ARG A 130 6.20 -27.25 12.36
N TYR A 131 6.37 -25.94 12.53
CA TYR A 131 7.39 -25.41 13.44
C TYR A 131 6.87 -24.42 14.48
N ARG A 132 5.68 -23.84 14.29
CA ARG A 132 5.15 -22.74 15.12
C ARG A 132 6.24 -21.72 15.51
N PRO A 133 6.94 -21.15 14.51
CA PRO A 133 8.10 -20.33 14.77
C PRO A 133 7.70 -18.99 15.41
N ASN A 134 8.63 -18.36 16.12
CA ASN A 134 8.44 -16.99 16.60
C ASN A 134 8.49 -15.99 15.44
N ILE A 135 9.22 -16.33 14.36
CA ILE A 135 9.34 -15.50 13.17
C ILE A 135 9.25 -16.37 11.91
N VAL A 136 8.47 -15.95 10.93
CA VAL A 136 8.54 -16.45 9.55
C VAL A 136 9.17 -15.38 8.65
N ILE A 137 10.25 -15.73 7.96
CA ILE A 137 10.90 -14.86 6.97
C ILE A 137 10.64 -15.44 5.58
N THR A 138 10.14 -14.60 4.67
CA THR A 138 9.84 -14.98 3.30
C THR A 138 10.78 -14.32 2.30
N SER A 139 10.85 -14.88 1.08
CA SER A 139 11.28 -14.14 -0.11
C SER A 139 10.12 -13.26 -0.61
N ARG A 140 10.04 -12.96 -1.92
CA ARG A 140 8.84 -12.33 -2.48
C ARG A 140 7.64 -13.27 -2.34
N VAL A 141 6.59 -12.73 -1.74
CA VAL A 141 5.24 -13.27 -1.57
C VAL A 141 4.32 -12.11 -1.95
N ALA A 142 3.13 -12.40 -2.49
CA ALA A 142 2.16 -11.34 -2.72
C ALA A 142 1.75 -10.69 -1.40
N ASP A 143 1.50 -9.39 -1.42
CA ASP A 143 1.42 -8.60 -0.20
C ASP A 143 0.24 -9.06 0.69
N ALA A 144 -0.93 -9.27 0.09
CA ALA A 144 -2.10 -9.82 0.76
C ALA A 144 -1.87 -11.25 1.31
N SER A 145 -1.06 -12.05 0.61
CA SER A 145 -0.77 -13.43 0.98
C SER A 145 0.05 -13.54 2.27
N LEU A 146 0.83 -12.51 2.63
CA LEU A 146 1.53 -12.44 3.92
C LEU A 146 0.54 -12.40 5.09
N PHE A 147 -0.61 -11.76 4.90
CA PHE A 147 -1.68 -11.67 5.88
C PHE A 147 -2.63 -12.87 5.80
N LEU A 148 -2.89 -13.41 4.60
CA LEU A 148 -3.74 -14.57 4.42
C LEU A 148 -3.16 -15.84 5.07
N GLY A 149 -1.84 -16.03 5.01
CA GLY A 149 -1.15 -17.19 5.60
C GLY A 149 -1.53 -17.49 7.06
N PRO A 150 -1.35 -16.55 8.02
CA PRO A 150 -1.75 -16.78 9.40
C PRO A 150 -3.27 -16.96 9.57
N MET A 151 -4.11 -16.32 8.75
CA MET A 151 -5.57 -16.52 8.80
C MET A 151 -5.96 -17.95 8.46
N VAL A 152 -5.40 -18.49 7.36
CA VAL A 152 -5.65 -19.87 6.94
C VAL A 152 -5.19 -20.86 8.01
N TYR A 153 -4.01 -20.64 8.59
CA TYR A 153 -3.45 -21.50 9.63
C TYR A 153 -4.27 -21.47 10.94
N GLU A 154 -4.53 -20.29 11.51
CA GLU A 154 -5.21 -20.20 12.82
C GLU A 154 -6.69 -20.58 12.76
N LEU A 155 -7.37 -20.22 11.67
CA LEU A 155 -8.80 -20.46 11.53
C LEU A 155 -9.10 -21.85 10.94
N GLY A 156 -8.07 -22.60 10.53
CA GLY A 156 -8.19 -23.95 9.98
C GLY A 156 -8.93 -24.00 8.65
N TRP A 157 -8.78 -22.96 7.81
CA TRP A 157 -9.44 -22.91 6.52
C TRP A 157 -8.79 -23.85 5.51
N ASN A 158 -9.61 -24.49 4.68
CA ASN A 158 -9.14 -25.32 3.59
C ASN A 158 -8.95 -24.49 2.31
N TRP A 159 -8.02 -24.92 1.46
CA TRP A 159 -7.70 -24.22 0.21
C TRP A 159 -8.83 -24.23 -0.84
N ASP A 160 -9.82 -25.11 -0.68
CA ASP A 160 -11.03 -25.16 -1.50
C ASP A 160 -12.18 -24.29 -0.93
N GLU A 161 -12.05 -23.75 0.29
CA GLU A 161 -12.97 -22.78 0.88
C GLU A 161 -12.74 -21.37 0.33
N THR A 162 -12.84 -21.26 -0.99
CA THR A 162 -12.47 -20.08 -1.80
C THR A 162 -13.19 -18.79 -1.43
N LYS A 163 -14.38 -18.87 -0.81
CA LYS A 163 -15.07 -17.71 -0.24
C LYS A 163 -14.33 -17.14 0.98
N LEU A 164 -13.83 -18.01 1.86
CA LEU A 164 -13.03 -17.61 3.01
C LEU A 164 -11.69 -17.05 2.54
N LEU A 165 -11.06 -17.69 1.55
CA LEU A 165 -9.82 -17.16 0.95
C LEU A 165 -10.02 -15.78 0.33
N ALA A 166 -11.09 -15.57 -0.45
CA ALA A 166 -11.39 -14.27 -1.05
C ALA A 166 -11.60 -13.17 0.01
N GLN A 167 -12.31 -13.52 1.08
CA GLN A 167 -12.59 -12.61 2.19
C GLN A 167 -11.33 -12.34 3.04
N GLY A 168 -10.46 -13.33 3.22
CA GLY A 168 -9.14 -13.16 3.84
C GLY A 168 -8.19 -12.33 2.99
N SER A 169 -8.20 -12.50 1.67
CA SER A 169 -7.43 -11.67 0.73
C SER A 169 -7.89 -10.21 0.74
N LEU A 170 -9.21 -9.95 0.91
CA LEU A 170 -9.70 -8.59 1.19
C LEU A 170 -9.07 -8.02 2.46
N ALA A 171 -9.03 -8.80 3.56
CA ALA A 171 -8.40 -8.35 4.79
C ALA A 171 -6.91 -8.05 4.58
N GLY A 172 -6.18 -8.92 3.88
CA GLY A 172 -4.78 -8.70 3.53
C GLY A 172 -4.58 -7.40 2.75
N HIS A 173 -5.32 -7.22 1.65
CA HIS A 173 -5.26 -6.01 0.81
C HIS A 173 -5.54 -4.72 1.60
N LEU A 174 -6.47 -4.75 2.56
CA LEU A 174 -6.78 -3.58 3.40
C LEU A 174 -5.69 -3.26 4.44
N LEU A 175 -4.89 -4.23 4.87
CA LEU A 175 -3.81 -4.03 5.85
C LEU A 175 -2.49 -3.55 5.25
N GLU A 176 -2.38 -3.56 3.92
CA GLU A 176 -1.21 -3.11 3.19
C GLU A 176 -1.00 -1.59 3.26
N CYS A 177 0.16 -1.13 2.77
CA CYS A 177 0.49 0.29 2.58
C CYS A 177 0.53 1.15 3.85
N GLY A 178 0.76 0.53 5.01
CA GLY A 178 1.03 1.22 6.27
C GLY A 178 -0.21 1.88 6.87
N CYS A 179 -0.17 3.20 7.12
CA CYS A 179 -1.27 3.92 7.77
C CYS A 179 -2.34 4.42 6.77
N GLN A 180 -2.41 3.88 5.55
CA GLN A 180 -3.34 4.36 4.53
C GLN A 180 -4.80 4.14 4.95
N LEU A 181 -5.14 2.93 5.41
CA LEU A 181 -6.48 2.58 5.88
C LEU A 181 -6.94 3.46 7.06
N THR A 182 -5.99 3.94 7.87
CA THR A 182 -6.22 4.81 9.03
C THR A 182 -6.04 6.30 8.72
N GLY A 183 -6.08 6.66 7.44
CA GLY A 183 -6.22 8.03 6.96
C GLY A 183 -4.92 8.75 6.61
N GLY A 184 -3.77 8.07 6.63
CA GLY A 184 -2.46 8.67 6.37
C GLY A 184 -2.30 9.30 4.98
N TYR A 185 -3.06 8.82 3.98
CA TYR A 185 -3.15 9.42 2.64
C TYR A 185 -4.53 10.02 2.31
N TYR A 186 -5.48 9.94 3.24
CA TYR A 186 -6.82 10.51 3.09
C TYR A 186 -6.88 11.97 3.53
N MET A 187 -6.03 12.33 4.50
CA MET A 187 -5.94 13.66 5.09
C MET A 187 -5.96 14.76 4.04
N HIS A 188 -6.87 15.71 4.23
CA HIS A 188 -6.88 16.94 3.47
C HIS A 188 -7.23 18.15 4.36
N PRO A 189 -6.25 18.99 4.71
CA PRO A 189 -6.47 20.10 5.62
C PRO A 189 -7.49 21.11 5.10
N GLY A 190 -8.46 21.50 5.93
CA GLY A 190 -9.50 22.47 5.57
C GLY A 190 -10.55 21.94 4.58
N ASP A 191 -10.60 20.63 4.38
CA ASP A 191 -11.63 19.98 3.58
C ASP A 191 -12.86 19.64 4.43
N LYS A 192 -14.06 19.99 3.95
CA LYS A 192 -15.31 19.73 4.68
C LYS A 192 -15.68 18.24 4.84
N TYR A 193 -15.09 17.35 4.04
CA TYR A 193 -15.40 15.91 4.01
C TYR A 193 -14.29 15.04 4.61
N ARG A 194 -13.07 15.60 4.70
CA ARG A 194 -11.84 14.91 5.09
C ARG A 194 -11.07 15.67 6.16
N ASP A 195 -11.80 16.48 6.94
CA ASP A 195 -11.20 17.29 7.99
C ASP A 195 -10.56 16.38 9.04
N MET A 196 -9.25 16.54 9.17
CA MET A 196 -8.44 15.87 10.15
C MET A 196 -7.40 16.90 10.60
N SER A 197 -7.07 16.94 11.88
CA SER A 197 -6.10 17.91 12.38
C SER A 197 -4.67 17.45 12.10
N PHE A 198 -3.72 18.38 12.04
CA PHE A 198 -2.29 18.03 11.95
C PHE A 198 -1.84 17.18 13.13
N GLN A 199 -2.46 17.36 14.30
CA GLN A 199 -2.12 16.63 15.51
C GLN A 199 -2.50 15.16 15.41
N ASP A 200 -3.60 14.84 14.72
CA ASP A 200 -4.03 13.45 14.47
C ASP A 200 -3.02 12.67 13.61
N LEU A 201 -2.24 13.37 12.79
CA LEU A 201 -1.22 12.75 11.95
C LEU A 201 0.06 12.36 12.70
N LEU A 202 0.30 12.94 13.89
CA LEU A 202 1.53 12.68 14.64
C LEU A 202 1.62 11.26 15.18
N ASP A 203 0.45 10.64 15.43
CA ASP A 203 0.32 9.31 16.01
C ASP A 203 -0.73 8.45 15.28
N LEU A 204 -0.57 8.33 13.96
CA LEU A 204 -1.36 7.40 13.15
C LEU A 204 -1.07 5.94 13.56
N SER A 205 -2.13 5.16 13.79
CA SER A 205 -2.02 3.71 13.99
C SER A 205 -1.83 3.01 12.65
N LEU A 206 -1.01 1.97 12.64
CA LEU A 206 -1.16 0.91 11.64
C LEU A 206 -2.53 0.24 11.83
N PRO A 207 -3.22 -0.18 10.77
CA PRO A 207 -4.45 -0.95 10.92
C PRO A 207 -4.14 -2.34 11.46
N PHE A 208 -5.12 -2.96 12.09
CA PHE A 208 -5.15 -4.40 12.37
C PHE A 208 -6.53 -4.96 12.01
N VAL A 209 -6.64 -6.28 11.96
CA VAL A 209 -7.91 -6.95 11.64
C VAL A 209 -8.25 -7.96 12.73
N GLU A 210 -9.52 -7.97 13.10
CA GLU A 210 -10.13 -9.07 13.85
C GLU A 210 -10.87 -9.94 12.83
N ILE A 211 -10.48 -11.21 12.74
CA ILE A 211 -11.07 -12.15 11.79
C ILE A 211 -11.65 -13.36 12.54
N LYS A 212 -12.85 -13.78 12.13
CA LYS A 212 -13.53 -14.94 12.70
C LYS A 212 -13.41 -16.15 11.78
N TYR A 213 -13.63 -17.34 12.35
CA TYR A 213 -13.60 -18.61 11.62
C TYR A 213 -14.55 -18.64 10.41
N ASP A 214 -15.65 -17.88 10.46
CA ASP A 214 -16.64 -17.77 9.38
C ASP A 214 -16.24 -16.81 8.25
N GLY A 215 -15.05 -16.21 8.33
CA GLY A 215 -14.56 -15.21 7.38
C GLY A 215 -15.03 -13.78 7.68
N SER A 216 -15.73 -13.51 8.78
CA SER A 216 -16.08 -12.13 9.14
C SER A 216 -14.81 -11.30 9.37
N VAL A 217 -14.67 -10.21 8.60
CA VAL A 217 -13.50 -9.32 8.64
C VAL A 217 -13.89 -7.98 9.26
N CYS A 218 -13.28 -7.62 10.39
CA CYS A 218 -13.43 -6.32 11.01
C CYS A 218 -12.07 -5.62 11.08
N VAL A 219 -11.86 -4.62 10.23
CA VAL A 219 -10.65 -3.79 10.30
C VAL A 219 -10.78 -2.79 11.44
N ALA A 220 -9.66 -2.52 12.10
CA ALA A 220 -9.61 -1.70 13.29
C ALA A 220 -8.33 -0.86 13.35
N LYS A 221 -8.38 0.17 14.19
CA LYS A 221 -7.21 0.95 14.60
C LYS A 221 -7.15 1.05 16.11
N ASP A 222 -5.97 1.34 16.65
CA ASP A 222 -5.81 1.58 18.09
C ASP A 222 -6.72 2.74 18.56
N ASP A 223 -7.41 2.53 19.69
CA ASP A 223 -8.36 3.48 20.25
C ASP A 223 -7.68 4.76 20.74
N SER A 224 -6.42 4.67 21.17
CA SER A 224 -5.63 5.80 21.67
C SER A 224 -4.88 6.57 20.58
N SER A 225 -4.92 6.08 19.33
CA SER A 225 -4.21 6.70 18.21
C SER A 225 -5.03 7.80 17.55
N GLY A 226 -4.32 8.71 16.89
CA GLY A 226 -4.91 9.60 15.89
C GLY A 226 -5.35 8.84 14.63
N GLY A 227 -5.64 9.61 13.59
CA GLY A 227 -6.11 9.10 12.30
C GLY A 227 -7.62 8.83 12.24
N LEU A 228 -8.07 8.42 11.07
CA LEU A 228 -9.47 8.22 10.73
C LEU A 228 -9.65 6.84 10.08
N LEU A 229 -10.63 6.08 10.57
CA LEU A 229 -11.03 4.82 9.97
C LEU A 229 -12.54 4.86 9.70
N ASN A 230 -12.92 4.91 8.43
CA ASN A 230 -14.32 4.93 8.01
C ASN A 230 -14.48 4.31 6.61
N SER A 231 -15.70 4.31 6.07
CA SER A 231 -15.98 3.76 4.74
C SER A 231 -15.18 4.44 3.61
N SER A 232 -14.86 5.73 3.73
CA SER A 232 -14.08 6.48 2.74
C SER A 232 -12.61 6.08 2.72
N THR A 233 -11.97 5.96 3.90
CA THR A 233 -10.58 5.48 3.98
C THR A 233 -10.46 4.02 3.54
N CYS A 234 -11.45 3.20 3.88
CA CYS A 234 -11.54 1.81 3.40
C CYS A 234 -11.74 1.73 1.88
N ALA A 235 -12.58 2.60 1.30
CA ALA A 235 -12.81 2.64 -0.13
C ALA A 235 -11.56 3.09 -0.92
N GLU A 236 -10.79 4.06 -0.43
CA GLU A 236 -9.53 4.45 -1.05
C GLU A 236 -8.48 3.34 -0.98
N GLN A 237 -8.38 2.63 0.14
CA GLN A 237 -7.49 1.47 0.24
C GLN A 237 -7.94 0.32 -0.66
N LEU A 238 -9.24 0.00 -0.70
CA LEU A 238 -9.79 -1.06 -1.53
C LEU A 238 -9.42 -0.90 -3.00
N LEU A 239 -9.45 0.34 -3.52
CA LEU A 239 -9.19 0.60 -4.94
C LEU A 239 -7.74 1.01 -5.24
N TYR A 240 -6.86 1.05 -4.24
CA TYR A 240 -5.46 1.36 -4.46
C TYR A 240 -4.76 0.22 -5.19
N GLU A 241 -4.12 0.52 -6.33
CA GLU A 241 -3.38 -0.44 -7.16
C GLU A 241 -4.21 -1.63 -7.66
N VAL A 242 -5.53 -1.45 -7.73
CA VAL A 242 -6.46 -2.43 -8.29
C VAL A 242 -6.72 -2.12 -9.76
N GLY A 243 -6.40 -3.09 -10.62
CA GLY A 243 -6.76 -3.07 -12.04
C GLY A 243 -8.26 -3.32 -12.25
N ASP A 244 -8.63 -4.54 -12.60
CA ASP A 244 -10.05 -4.93 -12.64
C ASP A 244 -10.52 -5.32 -11.22
N PRO A 245 -11.40 -4.56 -10.56
CA PRO A 245 -11.91 -4.91 -9.24
C PRO A 245 -12.78 -6.18 -9.25
N GLY A 246 -13.32 -6.60 -10.39
CA GLY A 246 -14.01 -7.89 -10.51
C GLY A 246 -13.07 -9.08 -10.68
N LYS A 247 -11.79 -8.82 -10.97
CA LYS A 247 -10.77 -9.83 -11.25
C LYS A 247 -9.42 -9.42 -10.65
N TYR A 248 -9.39 -9.18 -9.34
CA TYR A 248 -8.16 -8.89 -8.60
C TYR A 248 -7.37 -10.18 -8.41
N ILE A 249 -6.25 -10.31 -9.14
CA ILE A 249 -5.48 -11.55 -9.20
C ILE A 249 -4.47 -11.59 -8.05
N THR A 250 -4.60 -12.58 -7.17
CA THR A 250 -3.57 -12.98 -6.20
C THR A 250 -3.13 -14.42 -6.47
N PRO A 251 -1.94 -14.85 -6.01
CA PRO A 251 -1.49 -16.24 -6.19
C PRO A 251 -2.42 -17.29 -5.57
N ASP A 252 -3.14 -16.93 -4.52
CA ASP A 252 -3.99 -17.86 -3.75
C ASP A 252 -5.42 -17.94 -4.31
N VAL A 253 -5.97 -16.79 -4.73
CA VAL A 253 -7.34 -16.68 -5.24
C VAL A 253 -7.50 -15.41 -6.10
N ILE A 254 -8.28 -15.49 -7.16
CA ILE A 254 -8.75 -14.33 -7.91
C ILE A 254 -10.02 -13.81 -7.23
N VAL A 255 -9.99 -12.55 -6.80
CA VAL A 255 -11.03 -11.95 -5.97
C VAL A 255 -11.87 -10.96 -6.77
N ASP A 256 -13.18 -11.00 -6.58
CA ASP A 256 -14.12 -9.97 -7.00
C ASP A 256 -14.46 -9.06 -5.80
N PHE A 257 -14.05 -7.80 -5.91
CA PHE A 257 -14.29 -6.73 -4.95
C PHE A 257 -15.50 -5.85 -5.30
N GLN A 258 -16.20 -6.07 -6.42
CA GLN A 258 -17.26 -5.16 -6.90
C GLN A 258 -18.41 -5.00 -5.91
N ASP A 259 -18.69 -6.02 -5.10
CA ASP A 259 -19.78 -6.01 -4.12
C ASP A 259 -19.29 -5.82 -2.68
N VAL A 260 -18.03 -5.39 -2.47
CA VAL A 260 -17.49 -5.12 -1.14
C VAL A 260 -18.19 -3.92 -0.50
N VAL A 261 -18.63 -4.08 0.75
CA VAL A 261 -19.31 -3.05 1.55
C VAL A 261 -18.55 -2.82 2.86
N PHE A 262 -18.48 -1.56 3.28
CA PHE A 262 -17.90 -1.12 4.54
C PHE A 262 -18.96 -0.56 5.47
N GLN A 263 -19.18 -1.24 6.59
CA GLN A 263 -20.13 -0.84 7.63
C GLN A 263 -19.37 -0.38 8.89
N PRO A 264 -19.34 0.93 9.19
CA PRO A 264 -18.76 1.42 10.43
C PRO A 264 -19.48 0.81 11.64
N MET A 265 -18.72 0.20 12.55
CA MET A 265 -19.22 -0.34 13.81
C MET A 265 -18.95 0.60 14.99
N SER A 266 -17.83 1.33 14.93
CA SER A 266 -17.45 2.37 15.87
C SER A 266 -16.51 3.35 15.19
N LYS A 267 -16.01 4.36 15.93
CA LYS A 267 -14.98 5.30 15.44
C LYS A 267 -13.69 4.59 14.97
N ASN A 268 -13.42 3.40 15.51
CA ASN A 268 -12.15 2.69 15.31
C ASN A 268 -12.34 1.28 14.75
N LYS A 269 -13.55 0.90 14.32
CA LYS A 269 -13.85 -0.43 13.75
C LYS A 269 -14.81 -0.34 12.57
N VAL A 270 -14.49 -1.05 11.49
CA VAL A 270 -15.32 -1.15 10.28
C VAL A 270 -15.44 -2.62 9.89
N LEU A 271 -16.67 -3.09 9.76
CA LEU A 271 -16.97 -4.42 9.21
C LEU A 271 -16.85 -4.38 7.69
N CYS A 272 -16.11 -5.33 7.13
CA CYS A 272 -15.85 -5.47 5.70
C CYS A 272 -16.47 -6.78 5.22
N THR A 273 -17.34 -6.73 4.21
CA THR A 273 -18.00 -7.91 3.65
C THR A 273 -18.12 -7.80 2.14
N GLY A 274 -18.43 -8.89 1.44
CA GLY A 274 -18.82 -8.88 0.04
C GLY A 274 -17.70 -9.23 -0.95
N ALA A 275 -16.48 -9.51 -0.48
CA ALA A 275 -15.46 -10.12 -1.32
C ALA A 275 -15.85 -11.58 -1.61
N LYS A 276 -15.69 -11.99 -2.85
CA LYS A 276 -16.05 -13.33 -3.32
C LYS A 276 -15.03 -13.81 -4.36
N PRO A 277 -14.88 -15.14 -4.55
CA PRO A 277 -14.02 -15.63 -5.62
C PRO A 277 -14.61 -15.25 -6.97
N HIS A 278 -13.74 -14.89 -7.91
CA HIS A 278 -14.09 -14.78 -9.31
C HIS A 278 -14.43 -16.16 -9.89
N VAL A 279 -15.09 -16.22 -11.06
CA VAL A 279 -15.50 -17.47 -11.72
C VAL A 279 -14.29 -18.35 -12.04
N GLU A 280 -13.22 -17.72 -12.55
CA GLU A 280 -11.88 -18.28 -12.56
C GLU A 280 -11.28 -18.05 -11.17
N VAL A 281 -11.12 -19.11 -10.38
CA VAL A 281 -10.80 -19.02 -8.95
C VAL A 281 -9.31 -18.90 -8.70
N ILE A 282 -8.49 -19.69 -9.39
CA ILE A 282 -7.04 -19.75 -9.21
C ILE A 282 -6.40 -19.22 -10.50
N PRO A 283 -5.37 -18.37 -10.42
CA PRO A 283 -4.71 -17.89 -11.63
C PRO A 283 -3.88 -19.00 -12.30
N ASP A 284 -3.94 -19.04 -13.63
CA ASP A 284 -3.10 -19.92 -14.45
C ASP A 284 -1.63 -19.51 -14.45
N MET A 285 -1.36 -18.24 -14.13
CA MET A 285 -0.02 -17.64 -14.18
C MET A 285 0.26 -16.84 -12.91
N LEU A 286 1.50 -16.92 -12.43
CA LEU A 286 2.00 -16.10 -11.34
C LEU A 286 2.78 -14.90 -11.88
N LEU A 287 2.74 -13.79 -11.14
CA LEU A 287 3.54 -12.63 -11.45
C LEU A 287 5.02 -12.92 -11.19
N LEU A 288 5.83 -12.59 -12.18
CA LEU A 288 7.27 -12.77 -12.17
C LEU A 288 7.95 -11.41 -12.36
N LEU A 289 8.89 -11.09 -11.48
CA LEU A 289 9.76 -9.92 -11.60
C LEU A 289 11.16 -10.36 -12.02
N ALA A 290 11.63 -9.82 -13.14
CA ALA A 290 12.99 -10.01 -13.64
C ALA A 290 13.79 -8.71 -13.49
N SER A 291 14.98 -8.79 -12.88
CA SER A 291 15.87 -7.63 -12.71
C SER A 291 16.95 -7.60 -13.79
N LYS A 292 17.16 -6.42 -14.38
CA LYS A 292 18.19 -6.18 -15.40
C LYS A 292 18.93 -4.87 -15.12
N ASP A 293 20.25 -4.87 -15.35
CA ASP A 293 21.03 -3.64 -15.25
C ASP A 293 20.73 -2.72 -16.45
N HIS A 294 20.39 -1.46 -16.15
CA HIS A 294 20.07 -0.43 -17.14
C HIS A 294 20.67 0.93 -16.77
N GLY A 295 21.82 0.92 -16.07
CA GLY A 295 22.55 2.13 -15.70
C GLY A 295 22.07 2.78 -14.41
N TRP A 296 22.41 4.06 -14.23
CA TRP A 296 22.19 4.79 -12.97
C TRP A 296 21.19 5.93 -13.14
N LYS A 297 20.31 6.07 -12.15
CA LYS A 297 19.33 7.16 -12.04
C LYS A 297 19.20 7.57 -10.58
N GLY A 298 19.32 8.88 -10.30
CA GLY A 298 19.16 9.43 -8.96
C GLY A 298 18.09 10.51 -8.95
N TRP A 299 17.24 10.52 -7.93
CA TRP A 299 16.22 11.55 -7.71
C TRP A 299 15.75 11.58 -6.26
N GLY A 300 15.12 12.68 -5.86
CA GLY A 300 14.33 12.78 -4.64
C GLY A 300 13.26 13.84 -4.84
N GLU A 301 12.00 13.49 -4.58
CA GLU A 301 10.87 14.41 -4.69
C GLU A 301 9.78 14.05 -3.67
N ILE A 302 9.03 15.06 -3.23
CA ILE A 302 7.74 14.91 -2.58
C ILE A 302 6.81 15.89 -3.30
N SER A 303 5.81 15.36 -4.00
CA SER A 303 4.99 16.15 -4.93
C SER A 303 3.59 16.36 -4.37
N TYR A 304 3.11 17.60 -4.42
CA TYR A 304 1.73 17.98 -4.09
C TYR A 304 1.15 18.80 -5.26
N GLY A 305 0.00 18.41 -5.80
CA GLY A 305 -0.64 19.07 -6.94
C GLY A 305 -2.16 19.20 -6.79
N GLY A 306 -2.80 20.05 -7.58
CA GLY A 306 -4.26 20.22 -7.57
C GLY A 306 -4.78 21.08 -6.40
N TYR A 307 -6.07 20.92 -6.10
CA TYR A 307 -6.79 21.76 -5.14
C TYR A 307 -6.11 21.79 -3.77
N GLU A 308 -5.85 22.99 -3.21
CA GLU A 308 -5.27 23.20 -1.87
C GLU A 308 -3.94 22.43 -1.60
N CYS A 309 -3.17 22.14 -2.65
CA CYS A 309 -1.92 21.39 -2.54
C CYS A 309 -0.87 22.02 -1.61
N VAL A 310 -0.87 23.36 -1.48
CA VAL A 310 0.02 24.09 -0.57
C VAL A 310 -0.23 23.69 0.88
N LYS A 311 -1.49 23.58 1.32
CA LYS A 311 -1.82 23.15 2.68
C LYS A 311 -1.39 21.71 2.95
N ARG A 312 -1.51 20.83 1.95
CA ARG A 312 -1.00 19.45 2.05
C ARG A 312 0.53 19.42 2.17
N ALA A 313 1.22 20.28 1.43
CA ALA A 313 2.67 20.43 1.55
C ALA A 313 3.10 20.97 2.93
N GLU A 314 2.38 21.96 3.48
CA GLU A 314 2.60 22.48 4.85
C GLU A 314 2.35 21.40 5.91
N ALA A 315 1.32 20.56 5.76
CA ALA A 315 1.06 19.44 6.66
C ALA A 315 2.21 18.42 6.63
N ALA A 316 2.75 18.13 5.45
CA ALA A 316 3.91 17.28 5.31
C ALA A 316 5.18 17.90 5.92
N GLU A 317 5.40 19.20 5.71
CA GLU A 317 6.48 19.94 6.35
C GLU A 317 6.39 19.86 7.88
N PHE A 318 5.20 20.04 8.45
CA PHE A 318 4.93 19.88 9.87
C PHE A 318 5.34 18.49 10.38
N LEU A 319 4.96 17.43 9.66
CA LEU A 319 5.32 16.05 10.00
C LEU A 319 6.82 15.77 9.86
N VAL A 320 7.49 16.42 8.92
CA VAL A 320 8.91 16.23 8.61
C VAL A 320 9.81 16.96 9.62
N ARG A 321 9.35 18.09 10.17
CA ARG A 321 10.13 18.94 11.09
C ARG A 321 10.02 18.55 12.58
N ARG A 322 9.23 17.54 12.93
CA ARG A 322 9.09 17.04 14.30
C ARG A 322 10.43 16.54 14.87
N GLU A 323 10.67 16.79 16.16
CA GLU A 323 11.96 16.54 16.83
C GLU A 323 12.40 15.06 16.82
N ASP A 324 11.44 14.13 16.73
CA ASP A 324 11.70 12.69 16.70
C ASP A 324 11.92 12.12 15.29
N VAL A 325 11.94 12.98 14.25
CA VAL A 325 12.36 12.59 12.88
C VAL A 325 13.80 13.00 12.65
N GLN A 326 14.65 12.00 12.45
CA GLN A 326 16.06 12.19 12.08
C GLN A 326 16.23 12.05 10.58
N TRP A 327 16.87 13.04 9.97
CA TRP A 327 17.21 13.05 8.55
C TRP A 327 18.59 12.45 8.35
N GLY A 328 18.66 11.40 7.53
CA GLY A 328 19.92 10.80 7.09
C GLY A 328 19.94 10.74 5.56
N ILE A 329 21.03 11.22 4.96
CA ILE A 329 21.32 10.96 3.55
C ILE A 329 22.38 9.87 3.53
N SER A 330 22.05 8.73 2.92
CA SER A 330 23.02 7.69 2.64
C SER A 330 23.22 7.60 1.13
N ALA A 331 24.44 7.86 0.67
CA ALA A 331 24.85 7.60 -0.70
C ALA A 331 25.49 6.21 -0.74
N MET A 332 24.81 5.21 -1.30
CA MET A 332 25.43 3.90 -1.54
C MET A 332 26.29 3.96 -2.82
N GLY A 333 27.55 4.34 -2.65
CA GLY A 333 28.60 4.13 -3.65
C GLY A 333 29.22 2.74 -3.50
N VAL A 334 29.42 2.04 -4.61
CA VAL A 334 30.21 0.80 -4.65
C VAL A 334 31.65 1.11 -4.24
N ILE A 335 32.22 0.27 -3.37
CA ILE A 335 33.43 0.45 -2.57
C ILE A 335 34.68 0.76 -3.41
N THR A 336 35.48 1.75 -3.00
CA THR A 336 36.92 1.59 -2.83
C THR A 336 37.27 1.73 -1.35
N SER A 337 38.00 0.75 -0.83
CA SER A 337 38.29 0.54 0.59
C SER A 337 39.35 1.49 1.13
N SER A 338 39.16 2.01 2.35
CA SER A 338 40.12 1.88 3.46
C SER A 338 39.56 2.45 4.76
N ALA A 339 40.04 1.88 5.86
CA ALA A 339 39.55 1.90 7.23
C ALA A 339 39.48 3.25 8.00
N GLN A 340 38.64 3.20 9.05
CA GLN A 340 38.67 3.89 10.36
C GLN A 340 38.55 5.42 10.45
N THR A 341 37.56 5.90 11.20
CA THR A 341 37.75 6.48 12.56
C THR A 341 36.41 6.86 13.23
N ALA A 342 36.42 6.89 14.56
CA ALA A 342 35.30 7.07 15.48
C ALA A 342 34.94 8.55 15.75
N SER A 343 33.73 8.81 16.26
CA SER A 343 33.50 9.92 17.21
C SER A 343 32.27 9.69 18.10
N LEU A 344 32.46 10.02 19.39
CA LEU A 344 31.43 10.19 20.41
C LEU A 344 30.75 11.56 20.25
N HIS A 345 29.49 11.70 20.71
CA HIS A 345 29.02 12.75 21.64
C HIS A 345 27.54 12.54 22.02
N LYS A 346 27.25 12.30 23.30
CA LYS A 346 26.70 13.20 24.34
C LYS A 346 25.19 13.51 24.21
N THR A 347 24.43 12.76 25.00
CA THR A 347 23.02 12.98 25.37
C THR A 347 22.87 14.23 26.25
N VAL A 348 21.88 15.07 25.98
CA VAL A 348 21.31 16.02 26.94
C VAL A 348 19.79 15.85 26.88
N GLY A 349 19.19 15.58 28.05
CA GLY A 349 17.76 15.36 28.17
C GLY A 349 16.97 16.65 28.36
N ALA A 350 15.67 16.55 28.09
CA ALA A 350 14.65 17.42 28.65
C ALA A 350 13.36 16.59 28.85
N SER A 351 12.85 16.62 30.08
CA SER A 351 11.58 16.05 30.49
C SER A 351 10.48 17.10 30.33
N ILE A 352 9.38 16.74 29.66
CA ILE A 352 8.14 17.54 29.70
C ILE A 352 6.97 16.59 29.91
N SER A 353 6.21 16.83 30.97
CA SER A 353 4.94 16.15 31.29
C SER A 353 3.78 17.03 30.82
N PRO A 354 2.77 16.49 30.12
CA PRO A 354 1.49 17.19 29.99
C PRO A 354 0.42 16.53 30.89
N SER A 355 -0.19 17.36 31.73
CA SER A 355 -1.45 17.08 32.41
C SER A 355 -2.62 17.23 31.43
N ILE A 356 -3.46 16.21 31.33
CA ILE A 356 -4.69 16.22 30.50
C ILE A 356 -5.89 16.41 31.44
N SER A 357 -6.61 17.52 31.28
CA SER A 357 -7.96 17.69 31.82
C SER A 357 -8.95 16.91 30.94
N LYS A 358 -9.76 16.06 31.58
CA LYS A 358 -10.86 15.35 30.94
C LYS A 358 -12.11 16.23 30.99
N ASP A 359 -12.63 16.62 29.84
CA ASP A 359 -14.03 16.98 29.69
C ASP A 359 -14.69 15.92 28.80
N GLU A 360 -15.67 15.23 29.37
CA GLU A 360 -16.52 14.24 28.72
C GLU A 360 -17.65 14.96 27.98
N GLU A 361 -17.49 15.21 26.68
CA GLU A 361 -18.61 15.58 25.82
C GLU A 361 -19.24 14.36 25.14
N THR A 362 -20.55 14.26 25.31
CA THR A 362 -21.43 13.18 24.86
C THR A 362 -21.57 13.25 23.34
N ILE A 363 -21.05 12.26 22.62
CA ILE A 363 -21.06 12.21 21.14
C ILE A 363 -22.50 11.92 20.66
N LYS A 364 -23.12 12.92 20.02
CA LYS A 364 -24.26 12.73 19.11
C LYS A 364 -23.76 12.16 17.78
N GLU A 365 -24.53 11.25 17.18
CA GLU A 365 -24.26 10.63 15.88
C GLU A 365 -23.85 11.68 14.82
N PRO A 366 -22.72 11.52 14.11
CA PRO A 366 -22.43 12.33 12.95
C PRO A 366 -23.34 11.86 11.81
N GLN A 367 -24.17 12.77 11.27
CA GLN A 367 -24.89 12.54 10.02
C GLN A 367 -23.87 12.23 8.91
N LEU A 368 -23.72 10.95 8.57
CA LEU A 368 -22.55 10.44 7.82
C LEU A 368 -22.63 10.63 6.29
N TYR A 369 -23.64 11.33 5.78
CA TYR A 369 -23.77 11.59 4.35
C TYR A 369 -23.91 13.08 4.08
N SER A 370 -23.06 13.59 3.20
CA SER A 370 -23.17 14.96 2.69
C SER A 370 -24.49 15.14 1.95
N SER A 371 -24.95 16.39 1.81
CA SER A 371 -26.03 16.70 0.88
C SER A 371 -25.62 16.37 -0.57
N PRO A 372 -26.58 16.09 -1.46
CA PRO A 372 -26.30 15.91 -2.89
C PRO A 372 -25.50 17.09 -3.45
N ALA A 373 -24.59 16.81 -4.38
CA ALA A 373 -23.86 17.86 -5.07
C ALA A 373 -24.81 18.73 -5.92
N PRO A 374 -24.58 20.05 -6.03
CA PRO A 374 -25.46 20.94 -6.78
C PRO A 374 -25.53 20.53 -8.26
N SER A 375 -26.75 20.48 -8.81
CA SER A 375 -26.99 20.30 -10.25
C SER A 375 -26.86 21.61 -11.02
N GLY A 376 -26.49 21.54 -12.30
CA GLY A 376 -26.55 22.70 -13.20
C GLY A 376 -25.49 23.79 -12.94
N THR A 377 -24.61 23.61 -11.96
CA THR A 377 -23.44 24.47 -11.73
C THR A 377 -22.16 23.72 -12.03
N LYS A 378 -21.24 24.35 -12.76
CA LYS A 378 -19.91 23.79 -13.03
C LYS A 378 -19.04 23.92 -11.77
N VAL A 379 -18.65 22.81 -11.18
CA VAL A 379 -17.83 22.76 -9.95
C VAL A 379 -16.65 21.80 -10.12
N PRO A 380 -15.55 21.97 -9.36
CA PRO A 380 -14.46 20.99 -9.33
C PRO A 380 -14.97 19.62 -8.87
N LEU A 381 -14.53 18.53 -9.51
CA LEU A 381 -14.87 17.16 -9.14
C LEU A 381 -14.50 16.86 -7.67
N TYR A 382 -13.44 17.49 -7.19
CA TYR A 382 -13.02 17.54 -5.79
C TYR A 382 -14.17 17.81 -4.80
N ASN A 383 -15.11 18.70 -5.16
CA ASN A 383 -16.23 19.06 -4.28
C ASN A 383 -17.34 18.00 -4.22
N ILE A 384 -17.29 17.00 -5.10
CA ILE A 384 -18.30 15.95 -5.26
C ILE A 384 -17.74 14.58 -4.86
N ALA A 385 -16.43 14.36 -5.08
CA ALA A 385 -15.78 13.08 -4.85
C ALA A 385 -14.37 13.23 -4.27
N HIS A 386 -13.89 12.16 -3.64
CA HIS A 386 -12.49 11.93 -3.35
C HIS A 386 -11.95 10.78 -4.23
N SER A 387 -10.63 10.65 -4.27
CA SER A 387 -9.94 9.78 -5.22
C SER A 387 -8.58 9.37 -4.67
N ARG A 388 -8.18 8.16 -5.02
CA ARG A 388 -6.83 7.64 -4.79
C ARG A 388 -6.28 7.07 -6.08
N ALA A 389 -5.02 7.39 -6.38
CA ALA A 389 -4.29 6.84 -7.50
C ALA A 389 -3.33 5.72 -7.06
N GLY A 390 -3.17 4.71 -7.90
CA GLY A 390 -2.19 3.62 -7.78
C GLY A 390 -1.50 3.37 -9.12
N ASP A 391 -0.33 2.73 -9.08
CA ASP A 391 0.41 2.34 -10.28
C ASP A 391 0.71 0.85 -10.30
N LYS A 392 0.73 0.26 -11.50
CA LYS A 392 1.24 -1.09 -11.70
C LYS A 392 2.01 -1.17 -13.01
N GLY A 393 3.33 -1.14 -12.91
CA GLY A 393 4.19 -1.08 -14.10
C GLY A 393 4.01 0.24 -14.84
N ASN A 394 3.53 0.18 -16.10
CA ASN A 394 3.26 1.35 -16.93
C ASN A 394 1.80 1.86 -16.83
N ASP A 395 0.98 1.16 -16.04
CA ASP A 395 -0.44 1.44 -15.91
C ASP A 395 -0.72 2.30 -14.68
N LEU A 396 -1.74 3.14 -14.80
CA LEU A 396 -2.30 3.93 -13.73
C LEU A 396 -3.71 3.42 -13.42
N ASN A 397 -4.09 3.39 -12.15
CA ASN A 397 -5.49 3.36 -11.78
C ASN A 397 -5.82 4.55 -10.86
N PHE A 398 -7.07 5.02 -10.90
CA PHE A 398 -7.58 5.96 -9.91
C PHE A 398 -9.06 5.72 -9.63
N SER A 399 -9.46 5.92 -8.37
CA SER A 399 -10.84 5.82 -7.95
C SER A 399 -11.61 7.13 -8.13
N ILE A 400 -12.94 7.07 -8.24
CA ILE A 400 -13.83 8.22 -8.06
C ILE A 400 -14.90 7.80 -7.07
N ILE A 401 -14.79 8.30 -5.84
CA ILE A 401 -15.64 7.92 -4.71
C ILE A 401 -16.44 9.16 -4.29
N PRO A 402 -17.75 9.22 -4.55
CA PRO A 402 -18.55 10.40 -4.24
C PRO A 402 -18.70 10.60 -2.72
N HIS A 403 -18.66 11.86 -2.27
CA HIS A 403 -18.94 12.25 -0.88
C HIS A 403 -20.40 11.93 -0.50
N PHE A 404 -21.32 12.01 -1.47
CA PHE A 404 -22.70 11.55 -1.36
C PHE A 404 -22.92 10.34 -2.28
N PRO A 405 -23.03 9.10 -1.73
CA PRO A 405 -23.02 7.89 -2.56
C PRO A 405 -24.02 7.83 -3.72
N PRO A 406 -25.27 8.36 -3.61
CA PRO A 406 -26.19 8.42 -4.75
C PRO A 406 -25.72 9.28 -5.94
N ASP A 407 -24.77 10.20 -5.78
CA ASP A 407 -24.23 11.01 -6.89
C ASP A 407 -23.44 10.17 -7.91
N ILE A 408 -23.11 8.91 -7.60
CA ILE A 408 -22.46 7.99 -8.54
C ILE A 408 -23.21 7.87 -9.88
N GLU A 409 -24.55 7.85 -9.83
CA GLU A 409 -25.38 7.72 -11.02
C GLU A 409 -25.25 8.95 -11.94
N ARG A 410 -25.04 10.13 -11.35
CA ARG A 410 -24.78 11.38 -12.08
C ARG A 410 -23.36 11.42 -12.61
N ILE A 411 -22.38 10.96 -11.83
CA ILE A 411 -20.95 10.90 -12.22
C ILE A 411 -20.74 9.98 -13.42
N LYS A 412 -21.39 8.81 -13.43
CA LYS A 412 -21.33 7.81 -14.52
C LYS A 412 -21.73 8.38 -15.89
N THR A 413 -22.53 9.44 -15.93
CA THR A 413 -23.00 10.03 -17.19
C THR A 413 -21.91 10.77 -17.97
N PHE A 414 -20.83 11.24 -17.31
CA PHE A 414 -19.80 12.05 -17.96
C PHE A 414 -18.38 11.50 -17.82
N ILE A 415 -18.10 10.63 -16.84
CA ILE A 415 -16.81 9.92 -16.76
C ILE A 415 -16.79 8.82 -17.83
N THR A 416 -16.29 9.18 -19.01
CA THR A 416 -16.16 8.30 -20.18
C THR A 416 -14.68 8.08 -20.52
N PRO A 417 -14.33 7.03 -21.30
CA PRO A 417 -12.96 6.85 -21.78
C PRO A 417 -12.36 8.09 -22.45
N ASP A 418 -13.15 8.79 -23.27
CA ASP A 418 -12.70 10.01 -23.96
C ASP A 418 -12.49 11.18 -22.99
N TRP A 419 -13.37 11.34 -22.00
CA TRP A 419 -13.19 12.35 -20.96
C TRP A 419 -11.90 12.11 -20.16
N VAL A 420 -11.63 10.86 -19.79
CA VAL A 420 -10.40 10.47 -19.07
C VAL A 420 -9.16 10.74 -19.91
N LYS A 421 -9.17 10.32 -21.19
CA LYS A 421 -8.07 10.60 -22.13
C LYS A 421 -7.81 12.11 -22.26
N GLN A 422 -8.87 12.92 -22.35
CA GLN A 422 -8.75 14.37 -22.44
C GLN A 422 -8.14 14.97 -21.17
N ALA A 423 -8.63 14.56 -20.00
CA ALA A 423 -8.16 15.03 -18.69
C ALA A 423 -6.68 14.70 -18.46
N LEU A 424 -6.22 13.53 -18.93
CA LEU A 424 -4.84 13.07 -18.78
C LEU A 424 -3.92 13.49 -19.93
N SER A 425 -4.46 13.97 -21.05
CA SER A 425 -3.66 14.36 -22.22
C SER A 425 -2.51 15.34 -21.93
N PRO A 426 -2.61 16.30 -20.98
CA PRO A 426 -1.48 17.17 -20.66
C PRO A 426 -0.24 16.43 -20.13
N LEU A 427 -0.40 15.25 -19.53
CA LEU A 427 0.71 14.42 -19.04
C LEU A 427 1.62 13.94 -20.18
N LEU A 428 1.10 13.91 -21.40
CA LEU A 428 1.80 13.43 -22.60
C LEU A 428 2.39 14.58 -23.43
N ASN A 429 2.37 15.82 -22.91
CA ASN A 429 3.03 16.94 -23.58
C ASN A 429 4.56 16.83 -23.48
N HIS A 430 5.25 16.95 -24.61
CA HIS A 430 6.72 16.98 -24.65
C HIS A 430 7.33 18.33 -24.24
N THR A 431 6.52 19.39 -24.21
CA THR A 431 6.90 20.76 -23.85
C THR A 431 5.79 21.41 -23.03
N SER A 432 6.16 22.34 -22.15
CA SER A 432 5.19 23.13 -21.36
C SER A 432 4.29 24.02 -22.22
N PHE A 433 4.70 24.32 -23.46
CA PHE A 433 3.98 25.17 -24.39
C PHE A 433 3.86 24.47 -25.75
N PRO A 434 3.02 23.43 -25.87
CA PRO A 434 2.87 22.68 -27.11
C PRO A 434 2.22 23.55 -28.20
N SER A 435 2.76 23.50 -29.40
CA SER A 435 2.13 24.09 -30.59
C SER A 435 0.86 23.31 -30.96
N PRO A 436 -0.05 23.87 -31.79
CA PRO A 436 -1.21 23.14 -32.28
C PRO A 436 -0.86 21.79 -32.93
N THR A 437 0.25 21.72 -33.65
CA THR A 437 0.77 20.50 -34.27
C THR A 437 1.19 19.46 -33.22
N ASP A 438 1.87 19.90 -32.15
CA ASP A 438 2.27 19.01 -31.04
C ASP A 438 1.04 18.42 -30.35
N ILE A 439 0.00 19.24 -30.15
CA ILE A 439 -1.27 18.81 -29.55
C ILE A 439 -1.97 17.77 -30.44
N GLU A 440 -2.01 17.99 -31.75
CA GLU A 440 -2.64 17.06 -32.71
C GLU A 440 -1.91 15.72 -32.74
N GLN A 441 -0.57 15.72 -32.84
CA GLN A 441 0.24 14.51 -32.83
C GLN A 441 0.07 13.72 -31.52
N ARG A 442 0.10 14.41 -30.38
CA ARG A 442 -0.14 13.82 -29.06
C ARG A 442 -1.54 13.18 -28.99
N ASN A 443 -2.58 13.90 -29.40
CA ASN A 443 -3.96 13.39 -29.36
C ASN A 443 -4.14 12.15 -30.23
N LYS A 444 -3.51 12.13 -31.41
CA LYS A 444 -3.47 10.95 -32.28
C LYS A 444 -2.81 9.77 -31.57
N TRP A 445 -1.64 9.99 -30.96
CA TRP A 445 -0.94 8.94 -30.22
C TRP A 445 -1.80 8.39 -29.06
N ILE A 446 -2.48 9.26 -28.30
CA ILE A 446 -3.39 8.87 -27.23
C ILE A 446 -4.54 8.00 -27.74
N ALA A 447 -5.14 8.38 -28.87
CA ALA A 447 -6.25 7.64 -29.44
C ALA A 447 -5.82 6.21 -29.83
N GLU A 448 -4.59 6.06 -30.35
CA GLU A 448 -4.04 4.79 -30.84
C GLU A 448 -3.46 3.90 -29.73
N ASN A 449 -2.87 4.47 -28.68
CA ASN A 449 -2.04 3.70 -27.73
C ASN A 449 -2.60 3.64 -26.29
N VAL A 450 -3.47 4.58 -25.89
CA VAL A 450 -3.99 4.61 -24.52
C VAL A 450 -5.33 3.88 -24.45
N LYS A 451 -5.41 2.84 -23.62
CA LYS A 451 -6.66 2.15 -23.30
C LYS A 451 -7.18 2.63 -21.95
N VAL A 452 -8.46 3.01 -21.90
CA VAL A 452 -9.15 3.35 -20.64
C VAL A 452 -10.23 2.32 -20.37
N GLU A 453 -10.22 1.76 -19.17
CA GLU A 453 -11.19 0.78 -18.67
C GLU A 453 -11.85 1.38 -17.43
N ILE A 454 -13.18 1.38 -17.36
CA ILE A 454 -13.93 1.98 -16.26
C ILE A 454 -14.79 0.88 -15.63
N TYR A 455 -14.53 0.61 -14.36
CA TYR A 455 -15.20 -0.44 -13.60
C TYR A 455 -16.06 0.18 -12.50
N GLU A 456 -17.28 -0.32 -12.35
CA GLU A 456 -18.15 0.05 -11.23
C GLU A 456 -17.92 -0.87 -10.04
N VAL A 457 -17.74 -0.29 -8.87
CA VAL A 457 -17.61 -1.00 -7.59
C VAL A 457 -18.88 -0.71 -6.78
N ARG A 458 -19.91 -1.52 -7.06
CA ARG A 458 -21.29 -1.34 -6.60
C ARG A 458 -21.40 -1.22 -5.08
N GLY A 459 -20.66 -2.05 -4.35
CA GLY A 459 -20.75 -2.12 -2.89
C GLY A 459 -20.34 -0.82 -2.17
N ILE A 460 -19.41 -0.05 -2.75
CA ILE A 460 -18.99 1.27 -2.25
C ILE A 460 -19.45 2.44 -3.14
N ARG A 461 -20.29 2.18 -4.16
CA ARG A 461 -20.85 3.18 -5.09
C ARG A 461 -19.79 4.10 -5.69
N SER A 462 -18.75 3.49 -6.28
CA SER A 462 -17.62 4.22 -6.86
C SER A 462 -17.25 3.70 -8.24
N LEU A 463 -16.36 4.44 -8.92
CA LEU A 463 -15.69 3.99 -10.13
C LEU A 463 -14.22 3.70 -9.83
N ASN A 464 -13.68 2.64 -10.44
CA ASN A 464 -12.25 2.42 -10.60
C ASN A 464 -11.90 2.59 -12.08
N VAL A 465 -11.06 3.56 -12.39
CA VAL A 465 -10.62 3.86 -13.76
C VAL A 465 -9.19 3.37 -13.92
N VAL A 466 -8.97 2.49 -14.89
CA VAL A 466 -7.64 1.99 -15.27
C VAL A 466 -7.25 2.60 -16.60
N VAL A 467 -6.04 3.16 -16.65
CA VAL A 467 -5.47 3.77 -17.85
C VAL A 467 -4.17 3.05 -18.16
N ARG A 468 -4.19 2.27 -19.24
CA ARG A 468 -3.05 1.47 -19.67
C ARG A 468 -2.01 2.34 -20.37
N ASP A 469 -0.75 2.02 -20.14
CA ASP A 469 0.41 2.58 -20.82
C ASP A 469 0.56 4.12 -20.76
N ILE A 470 0.14 4.74 -19.65
CA ILE A 470 0.12 6.20 -19.50
C ILE A 470 1.35 6.77 -18.75
N LEU A 471 2.07 5.93 -18.00
CA LEU A 471 3.11 6.37 -17.07
C LEU A 471 4.51 6.48 -17.67
N ASP A 472 4.67 6.48 -19.00
CA ASP A 472 5.96 6.67 -19.68
C ASP A 472 7.02 5.61 -19.31
N GLY A 473 6.59 4.34 -19.28
CA GLY A 473 7.41 3.20 -18.84
C GLY A 473 7.41 2.97 -17.33
N GLY A 474 6.57 3.69 -16.57
CA GLY A 474 6.44 3.53 -15.13
C GLY A 474 7.61 4.07 -14.32
N VAL A 475 7.58 3.85 -13.00
CA VAL A 475 8.50 4.40 -12.00
C VAL A 475 9.99 4.30 -12.37
N ASN A 476 10.38 3.14 -12.91
CA ASN A 476 11.77 2.84 -13.22
C ASN A 476 12.27 3.61 -14.45
N CYS A 477 11.44 3.74 -15.49
CA CYS A 477 11.84 4.32 -16.77
C CYS A 477 11.44 5.79 -16.91
N SER A 478 10.24 6.15 -16.45
CA SER A 478 9.61 7.46 -16.64
C SER A 478 10.52 8.62 -16.29
N ARG A 479 10.50 9.67 -17.11
CA ARG A 479 11.31 10.88 -16.90
C ARG A 479 10.52 12.03 -16.30
N ARG A 480 9.25 11.81 -15.98
CA ARG A 480 8.33 12.83 -15.49
C ARG A 480 8.56 13.16 -14.01
N ILE A 481 8.00 14.27 -13.57
CA ILE A 481 7.70 14.51 -12.14
C ILE A 481 6.53 13.59 -11.78
N ASP A 482 6.53 13.03 -10.57
CA ASP A 482 5.52 12.08 -10.10
C ASP A 482 5.38 10.84 -11.01
N ARG A 483 6.46 10.06 -11.07
CA ARG A 483 6.54 8.87 -11.96
C ARG A 483 5.65 7.71 -11.53
N HIS A 484 5.25 7.72 -10.27
CA HIS A 484 4.25 6.81 -9.73
C HIS A 484 2.82 7.25 -10.09
N GLY A 485 2.65 8.49 -10.57
CA GLY A 485 1.32 9.04 -10.82
C GLY A 485 0.47 9.22 -9.56
N LYS A 486 1.08 9.33 -8.37
CA LYS A 486 0.35 9.42 -7.08
C LYS A 486 -0.46 10.71 -6.97
N THR A 487 -0.08 11.77 -7.68
CA THR A 487 -0.79 13.05 -7.73
C THR A 487 -1.80 13.12 -8.88
N ILE A 488 -1.92 12.07 -9.71
CA ILE A 488 -2.83 12.11 -10.86
C ILE A 488 -4.31 12.11 -10.41
N SER A 489 -4.63 11.51 -9.27
CA SER A 489 -5.96 11.67 -8.66
C SER A 489 -6.29 13.14 -8.42
N ASP A 490 -5.33 13.97 -7.99
CA ASP A 490 -5.55 15.41 -7.78
C ASP A 490 -5.76 16.17 -9.10
N LEU A 491 -5.11 15.76 -10.19
CA LEU A 491 -5.35 16.29 -11.53
C LEU A 491 -6.80 16.00 -11.98
N ILE A 492 -7.28 14.78 -11.74
CA ILE A 492 -8.65 14.37 -12.04
C ILE A 492 -9.65 15.14 -11.16
N LEU A 493 -9.41 15.24 -9.85
CA LEU A 493 -10.27 15.97 -8.93
C LEU A 493 -10.32 17.49 -9.25
N SER A 494 -9.29 18.05 -9.88
CA SER A 494 -9.27 19.45 -10.32
C SER A 494 -10.11 19.73 -11.56
N GLN A 495 -10.56 18.70 -12.29
CA GLN A 495 -11.42 18.88 -13.45
C GLN A 495 -12.78 19.46 -13.05
N HIS A 496 -13.24 20.45 -13.80
CA HIS A 496 -14.54 21.06 -13.55
C HIS A 496 -15.64 20.34 -14.32
N VAL A 497 -16.64 19.86 -13.59
CA VAL A 497 -17.72 19.01 -14.10
C VAL A 497 -19.07 19.69 -13.85
N LEU A 498 -20.04 19.38 -14.71
CA LEU A 498 -21.42 19.84 -14.60
C LEU A 498 -22.29 18.62 -14.30
N LEU A 499 -22.81 18.50 -13.08
CA LEU A 499 -23.66 17.37 -12.77
C LEU A 499 -25.06 17.56 -13.36
N PRO A 500 -25.64 16.53 -14.00
CA PRO A 500 -27.04 16.53 -14.40
C PRO A 500 -27.98 16.69 -13.18
N PRO A 501 -29.24 17.13 -13.38
CA PRO A 501 -30.24 17.20 -12.32
C PRO A 501 -30.53 15.86 -11.65
#